data_AF-W4EV80-F1
#
_entry.id   AF-W4EV80-F1
#
_cell.length_a   1.000
_cell.length_b   1.000
_cell.length_c   1.000
_cell.angle_alpha   90.00
_cell.angle_beta   90.00
_cell.angle_gamma   90.00
#
_symmetry.space_group_name_H-M   'P 1'
#
loop_
_entity.id
_entity.type
_entity.pdbx_description
1 polymer ?
#
loop_
_entity_poly.entity_id
_entity_poly.type
_entity_poly.pdbx_seq_one_letter_code
_entity_poly.pdbx_strand_id
1 'polypeptide(L)'
;MNLFGHGIALSSDFVIQGAPKLTADAAGLPVGDVISASIPLVIVMGLVTTITAFILLKRDMKRGTIELTGTNDSNEEQEKDEKLLTLRQKQFFAIIIPIAFLADVVAMSILKLQGGDATALIGGTAVFILLILSVVAHKKQGLEKTTSYLIHGFQFGFKVFGPVIPIAAFFYLGDSGFTKIIGDFLPNASHGIVNDLGVGLASVVPLTKEIAAVTLSVVGAITGLDGSGFSGISLAGSVGSLFGNAIGSGADTLTALGQITAIWIGGGTLTHIKDM
;
A
#
# COMPACT_ATOMS: atom_id res chain seq x y z
N MET A 1 -15.95 4.68 -3.36
CA MET A 1 -14.69 4.50 -2.60
C MET A 1 -13.57 3.95 -3.48
N ASN A 2 -13.83 2.92 -4.30
CA ASN A 2 -12.80 2.10 -4.94
C ASN A 2 -11.80 2.89 -5.81
N LEU A 3 -12.22 3.60 -6.84
CA LEU A 3 -11.27 4.31 -7.72
C LEU A 3 -10.56 5.49 -7.02
N PHE A 4 -11.31 6.34 -6.32
CA PHE A 4 -10.76 7.57 -5.74
C PHE A 4 -10.02 7.35 -4.41
N GLY A 5 -10.56 6.51 -3.54
CA GLY A 5 -9.97 6.21 -2.23
C GLY A 5 -8.89 5.14 -2.33
N HIS A 6 -9.27 3.93 -2.73
CA HIS A 6 -8.34 2.80 -2.79
C HIS A 6 -7.33 2.91 -3.94
N GLY A 7 -7.74 3.43 -5.09
CA GLY A 7 -6.85 3.62 -6.23
C GLY A 7 -6.00 4.87 -6.07
N ILE A 8 -6.60 6.03 -6.38
CA ILE A 8 -5.88 7.30 -6.47
C ILE A 8 -5.27 7.68 -5.11
N ALA A 9 -6.08 7.85 -4.06
CA ALA A 9 -5.57 8.38 -2.79
C ALA A 9 -4.52 7.48 -2.12
N LEU A 10 -4.71 6.16 -2.14
CA LEU A 10 -3.76 5.21 -1.54
C LEU A 10 -2.46 5.12 -2.36
N SER A 11 -2.55 5.14 -3.70
CA SER A 11 -1.34 5.14 -4.55
C SER A 11 -0.60 6.47 -4.55
N SER A 12 -1.29 7.57 -4.22
CA SER A 12 -0.76 8.94 -4.14
C SER A 12 -0.41 9.38 -2.72
N ASP A 13 0.14 8.47 -1.90
CA ASP A 13 0.52 8.77 -0.52
C ASP A 13 1.78 9.65 -0.43
N PHE A 14 1.64 10.91 -0.78
CA PHE A 14 2.75 11.87 -0.83
C PHE A 14 3.08 12.51 0.52
N VAL A 15 2.13 12.47 1.47
CA VAL A 15 2.25 13.13 2.77
C VAL A 15 2.73 12.15 3.84
N ILE A 16 2.05 11.01 4.00
CA ILE A 16 2.40 10.00 5.01
C ILE A 16 3.60 9.18 4.52
N GLN A 17 3.65 8.92 3.20
CA GLN A 17 4.72 8.21 2.53
C GLN A 17 4.87 6.76 2.99
N GLY A 18 3.80 6.12 3.46
CA GLY A 18 3.81 4.73 3.89
C GLY A 18 4.17 3.79 2.74
N ALA A 19 3.38 3.78 1.67
CA ALA A 19 3.65 2.92 0.51
C ALA A 19 4.92 3.33 -0.26
N PRO A 20 5.16 4.62 -0.59
CA PRO A 20 6.42 5.06 -1.20
C PRO A 20 7.66 4.64 -0.42
N LYS A 21 7.65 4.77 0.90
CA LYS A 21 8.81 4.41 1.72
C LYS A 21 9.09 2.92 1.71
N LEU A 22 8.09 2.07 1.93
CA LEU A 22 8.28 0.61 1.92
C LEU A 22 8.80 0.09 0.58
N THR A 23 8.32 0.68 -0.52
CA THR A 23 8.74 0.32 -1.88
C THR A 23 10.15 0.83 -2.17
N ALA A 24 10.46 2.08 -1.78
CA ALA A 24 11.77 2.69 -1.97
C ALA A 24 12.86 2.01 -1.12
N ASP A 25 12.56 1.67 0.13
CA ASP A 25 13.47 0.94 1.04
C ASP A 25 13.84 -0.42 0.43
N ALA A 26 12.87 -1.12 -0.17
CA ALA A 26 13.12 -2.39 -0.85
C ALA A 26 13.91 -2.25 -2.16
N ALA A 27 13.89 -1.06 -2.77
CA ALA A 27 14.66 -0.72 -3.96
C ALA A 27 16.05 -0.13 -3.64
N GLY A 28 16.31 0.23 -2.37
CA GLY A 28 17.51 0.96 -1.97
C GLY A 28 17.54 2.42 -2.47
N LEU A 29 16.38 3.02 -2.72
CA LEU A 29 16.24 4.36 -3.32
C LEU A 29 15.76 5.41 -2.31
N PRO A 30 16.10 6.69 -2.50
CA PRO A 30 15.47 7.77 -1.77
C PRO A 30 13.96 7.83 -2.04
N VAL A 31 13.15 7.91 -0.96
CA VAL A 31 11.69 7.96 -1.06
C VAL A 31 11.21 9.10 -1.96
N GLY A 32 11.89 10.26 -1.90
CA GLY A 32 11.57 11.44 -2.71
C GLY A 32 11.67 11.21 -4.22
N ASP A 33 12.59 10.36 -4.66
CA ASP A 33 12.78 10.04 -6.08
C ASP A 33 11.62 9.17 -6.57
N VAL A 34 11.24 8.16 -5.78
CA VAL A 34 10.08 7.29 -6.07
C VAL A 34 8.78 8.10 -6.09
N ILE A 35 8.59 9.03 -5.13
CA ILE A 35 7.44 9.94 -5.13
C ILE A 35 7.41 10.78 -6.39
N SER A 36 8.54 11.41 -6.75
CA SER A 36 8.61 12.28 -7.93
C SER A 36 8.32 11.52 -9.22
N ALA A 37 8.86 10.30 -9.34
CA ALA A 37 8.61 9.41 -10.47
C ALA A 37 7.15 8.90 -10.51
N SER A 38 6.49 8.76 -9.35
CA SER A 38 5.11 8.30 -9.26
C SER A 38 4.07 9.31 -9.74
N ILE A 39 4.33 10.62 -9.66
CA ILE A 39 3.36 11.68 -10.00
C ILE A 39 2.78 11.52 -11.41
N PRO A 40 3.58 11.45 -12.49
CA PRO A 40 3.03 11.28 -13.84
C PRO A 40 2.27 9.95 -13.99
N LEU A 41 2.75 8.88 -13.35
CA LEU A 41 2.14 7.55 -13.41
C LEU A 41 0.76 7.54 -12.72
N VAL A 42 0.64 8.13 -11.54
CA VAL A 42 -0.62 8.26 -10.79
C VAL A 42 -1.64 9.09 -11.57
N ILE A 43 -1.21 10.19 -12.20
CA ILE A 43 -2.08 11.03 -13.03
C ILE A 43 -2.63 10.24 -14.22
N VAL A 44 -1.75 9.54 -14.95
CA VAL A 44 -2.15 8.74 -16.11
C VAL A 44 -3.07 7.60 -15.68
N MET A 45 -2.69 6.84 -14.64
CA MET A 45 -3.48 5.74 -14.13
C MET A 45 -4.87 6.22 -13.66
N GLY A 46 -4.90 7.28 -12.84
CA GLY A 46 -6.14 7.87 -12.31
C GLY A 46 -7.06 8.38 -13.40
N LEU A 47 -6.53 9.10 -14.39
CA LEU A 47 -7.32 9.66 -15.49
C LEU A 47 -7.86 8.56 -16.40
N VAL A 48 -7.01 7.64 -16.85
CA VAL A 48 -7.41 6.57 -17.78
C VAL A 48 -8.44 5.66 -17.13
N THR A 49 -8.20 5.20 -15.90
CA THR A 49 -9.13 4.31 -15.20
C THR A 49 -10.46 4.98 -14.89
N THR A 50 -10.46 6.24 -14.43
CA THR A 50 -11.69 6.97 -14.10
C THR A 50 -12.54 7.23 -15.35
N ILE A 51 -11.92 7.67 -16.45
CA ILE A 51 -12.63 7.91 -17.71
C ILE A 51 -13.18 6.58 -18.26
N THR A 52 -12.36 5.53 -18.28
CA THR A 52 -12.77 4.22 -18.79
C THR A 52 -13.91 3.66 -17.96
N ALA A 53 -13.79 3.68 -16.62
CA ALA A 53 -14.84 3.24 -15.71
C ALA A 53 -16.14 4.04 -15.91
N PHE A 54 -16.06 5.36 -16.08
CA PHE A 54 -17.23 6.19 -16.35
C PHE A 54 -17.92 5.80 -17.67
N ILE A 55 -17.15 5.59 -18.75
CA ILE A 55 -17.70 5.18 -20.05
C ILE A 55 -18.37 3.80 -19.95
N LEU A 56 -17.70 2.84 -19.31
CA LEU A 56 -18.23 1.48 -19.12
C LEU A 56 -19.50 1.49 -18.27
N LEU A 57 -19.48 2.15 -17.11
CA LEU A 57 -20.65 2.25 -16.24
C LEU A 57 -21.82 2.95 -16.94
N LYS A 58 -21.58 4.05 -17.66
CA LYS A 58 -22.62 4.75 -18.41
C LYS A 58 -23.21 3.89 -19.54
N ARG A 59 -22.38 3.07 -20.20
CA ARG A 59 -22.83 2.11 -21.21
C ARG A 59 -23.68 1.01 -20.59
N ASP A 60 -23.25 0.46 -19.46
CA ASP A 60 -23.89 -0.67 -18.81
C ASP A 60 -25.21 -0.24 -18.13
N MET A 61 -25.27 0.98 -17.57
CA MET A 61 -26.51 1.62 -17.11
C MET A 61 -27.56 1.71 -18.23
N LYS A 62 -27.12 2.11 -19.44
CA LYS A 62 -28.01 2.20 -20.61
C LYS A 62 -28.48 0.85 -21.11
N ARG A 63 -27.70 -0.20 -20.91
CA ARG A 63 -28.03 -1.58 -21.31
C ARG A 63 -28.88 -2.31 -20.26
N GLY A 64 -29.07 -1.72 -19.09
CA GLY A 64 -29.79 -2.35 -17.99
C GLY A 64 -29.06 -3.57 -17.41
N THR A 65 -27.76 -3.72 -17.69
CA THR A 65 -26.94 -4.87 -17.26
C THR A 65 -26.31 -4.68 -15.89
N ILE A 66 -26.57 -3.55 -15.23
CA ILE A 66 -26.09 -3.30 -13.88
C ILE A 66 -27.08 -3.93 -12.92
N GLU A 67 -26.78 -5.14 -12.49
CA GLU A 67 -27.30 -5.63 -11.23
C GLU A 67 -26.67 -4.75 -10.13
N LEU A 68 -27.53 -4.01 -9.42
CA LEU A 68 -27.14 -3.30 -8.21
C LEU A 68 -26.96 -4.34 -7.08
N THR A 69 -26.04 -5.27 -7.28
CA THR A 69 -25.51 -6.10 -6.20
C THR A 69 -24.63 -5.15 -5.40
N GLY A 70 -25.25 -4.43 -4.46
CA GLY A 70 -24.50 -3.74 -3.43
C GLY A 70 -23.53 -4.76 -2.86
N THR A 71 -22.24 -4.44 -2.90
CA THR A 71 -21.19 -5.14 -2.18
C THR A 71 -21.54 -5.15 -0.68
N ASN A 72 -22.40 -6.07 -0.29
CA ASN A 72 -22.70 -6.47 1.08
C ASN A 72 -22.06 -7.84 1.40
N ASP A 73 -21.25 -8.39 0.48
CA ASP A 73 -20.68 -9.74 0.62
C ASP A 73 -19.16 -9.73 0.82
N SER A 74 -18.73 -9.00 1.86
CA SER A 74 -17.45 -9.23 2.50
C SER A 74 -17.69 -9.52 3.97
N ASN A 75 -18.09 -10.77 4.30
CA ASN A 75 -18.08 -11.33 5.65
C ASN A 75 -18.30 -10.28 6.74
N GLU A 76 -19.41 -9.56 6.67
CA GLU A 76 -19.88 -8.83 7.83
C GLU A 76 -20.18 -9.94 8.84
N GLU A 77 -19.27 -10.13 9.82
CA GLU A 77 -19.74 -10.50 11.14
C GLU A 77 -20.94 -9.61 11.36
N GLN A 78 -22.14 -10.20 11.29
CA GLN A 78 -23.39 -9.48 11.49
C GLN A 78 -23.15 -8.55 12.67
N GLU A 79 -23.04 -7.24 12.40
CA GLU A 79 -22.96 -6.25 13.44
C GLU A 79 -24.27 -6.43 14.17
N LYS A 80 -24.24 -7.20 15.27
CA LYS A 80 -25.28 -7.13 16.26
C LYS A 80 -25.36 -5.65 16.56
N ASP A 81 -26.50 -5.05 16.21
CA ASP A 81 -26.84 -3.66 16.48
C ASP A 81 -26.97 -3.50 18.01
N GLU A 82 -25.88 -3.75 18.73
CA GLU A 82 -25.70 -3.37 20.11
C GLU A 82 -25.68 -1.85 20.06
N LYS A 83 -26.74 -1.24 20.58
CA LYS A 83 -26.81 0.20 20.82
C LYS A 83 -25.80 0.60 21.91
N LEU A 84 -24.51 0.48 21.60
CA LEU A 84 -23.38 0.78 22.48
C LEU A 84 -23.26 2.29 22.75
N LEU A 85 -23.70 3.11 21.81
CA LEU A 85 -23.61 4.56 21.87
C LEU A 85 -24.98 5.23 21.72
N THR A 86 -25.19 6.29 22.50
CA THR A 86 -26.32 7.19 22.34
C THR A 86 -26.18 8.05 21.08
N LEU A 87 -27.29 8.58 20.55
CA LEU A 87 -27.28 9.41 19.34
C LEU A 87 -26.34 10.62 19.45
N ARG A 88 -26.30 11.27 20.63
CA ARG A 88 -25.41 12.41 20.89
C ARG A 88 -23.94 12.01 20.87
N GLN A 89 -23.59 10.85 21.42
CA GLN A 89 -22.21 10.34 21.38
C GLN A 89 -21.81 9.98 19.95
N LYS A 90 -22.70 9.32 19.18
CA LYS A 90 -22.45 9.03 17.76
C LYS A 90 -22.18 10.33 16.97
N GLN A 91 -23.01 11.36 17.16
CA GLN A 91 -22.81 12.66 16.52
C GLN A 91 -21.50 13.34 16.94
N PHE A 92 -21.16 13.29 18.23
CA PHE A 92 -19.90 13.84 18.73
C PHE A 92 -18.68 13.16 18.08
N PHE A 93 -18.64 11.82 18.09
CA PHE A 93 -17.52 11.08 17.50
C PHE A 93 -17.44 11.24 15.98
N ALA A 94 -18.58 11.27 15.29
CA ALA A 94 -18.63 11.51 13.85
C ALA A 94 -18.05 12.87 13.44
N ILE A 95 -18.05 13.86 14.33
CA ILE A 95 -17.46 15.19 14.08
C ILE A 95 -16.00 15.23 14.55
N ILE A 96 -15.70 14.72 15.75
CA ILE A 96 -14.36 14.86 16.32
C ILE A 96 -13.31 14.01 15.59
N ILE A 97 -13.69 12.85 15.06
CA ILE A 97 -12.76 11.95 14.37
C ILE A 97 -12.22 12.60 13.09
N PRO A 98 -13.05 13.11 12.16
CA PRO A 98 -12.56 13.87 11.01
C PRO A 98 -11.75 15.11 11.40
N ILE A 99 -12.16 15.83 12.45
CA ILE A 99 -11.43 17.03 12.91
C ILE A 99 -10.04 16.65 13.44
N ALA A 100 -9.93 15.56 14.20
CA ALA A 100 -8.65 15.08 14.73
C ALA A 100 -7.70 14.71 13.59
N PHE A 101 -8.15 13.93 12.60
CA PHE A 101 -7.32 13.60 11.44
C PHE A 101 -7.03 14.81 10.54
N LEU A 102 -7.94 15.78 10.45
CA LEU A 102 -7.65 17.05 9.76
C LEU A 102 -6.56 17.83 10.50
N ALA A 103 -6.60 17.86 11.84
CA ALA A 103 -5.56 18.46 12.66
C ALA A 103 -4.21 17.75 12.48
N ASP A 104 -4.21 16.41 12.37
CA ASP A 104 -3.00 15.65 12.03
C ASP A 104 -2.43 16.09 10.68
N VAL A 105 -3.26 16.21 9.63
CA VAL A 105 -2.82 16.68 8.31
C VAL A 105 -2.23 18.10 8.37
N VAL A 106 -2.88 19.00 9.11
CA VAL A 106 -2.38 20.37 9.30
C VAL A 106 -1.04 20.36 10.07
N ALA A 107 -0.93 19.57 11.14
CA ALA A 107 0.29 19.43 11.92
C ALA A 107 1.43 18.85 11.09
N MET A 108 1.17 17.78 10.33
CA MET A 108 2.13 17.19 9.39
C MET A 108 2.61 18.22 8.37
N SER A 109 1.72 19.05 7.83
CA SER A 109 2.08 20.08 6.85
C SER A 109 2.92 21.21 7.45
N ILE A 110 2.58 21.71 8.65
CA ILE A 110 3.28 22.84 9.28
C ILE A 110 4.65 22.40 9.82
N LEU A 111 4.68 21.24 10.47
CA LEU A 111 5.88 20.70 11.11
C LEU A 111 6.74 19.86 10.15
N LYS A 112 6.27 19.66 8.92
CA LYS A 112 6.92 18.85 7.87
C LYS A 112 7.19 17.41 8.33
N LEU A 113 6.27 16.82 9.08
CA LEU A 113 6.37 15.43 9.52
C LEU A 113 6.12 14.50 8.35
N GLN A 114 7.02 13.54 8.12
CA GLN A 114 6.96 12.60 7.00
C GLN A 114 7.37 11.19 7.46
N GLY A 115 6.88 10.16 6.76
CA GLY A 115 7.27 8.78 7.02
C GLY A 115 6.97 8.33 8.45
N GLY A 116 8.02 8.06 9.23
CA GLY A 116 7.91 7.51 10.59
C GLY A 116 7.17 8.44 11.55
N ASP A 117 7.46 9.74 11.50
CA ASP A 117 6.85 10.73 12.39
C ASP A 117 5.37 10.95 12.06
N ALA A 118 5.03 10.99 10.76
CA ALA A 118 3.66 11.06 10.28
C ALA A 118 2.85 9.82 10.72
N THR A 119 3.44 8.63 10.57
CA THR A 119 2.83 7.37 11.00
C THR A 119 2.61 7.33 12.51
N ALA A 120 3.57 7.81 13.30
CA ALA A 120 3.46 7.86 14.76
C ALA A 120 2.35 8.81 15.22
N LEU A 121 2.22 9.98 14.59
CA LEU A 121 1.16 10.94 14.90
C LEU A 121 -0.23 10.36 14.60
N ILE A 122 -0.47 9.92 13.36
CA ILE A 122 -1.76 9.38 12.93
C ILE A 122 -2.12 8.12 13.71
N GLY A 123 -1.15 7.21 13.90
CA GLY A 123 -1.34 5.99 14.67
C GLY A 123 -1.65 6.27 16.13
N GLY A 124 -0.95 7.23 16.74
CA GLY A 124 -1.22 7.70 18.11
C GLY A 124 -2.62 8.30 18.26
N THR A 125 -3.02 9.18 17.33
CA THR A 125 -4.38 9.75 17.28
C THR A 125 -5.43 8.65 17.14
N ALA A 126 -5.23 7.68 16.25
CA ALA A 126 -6.14 6.55 16.06
C ALA A 126 -6.28 5.68 17.33
N VAL A 127 -5.17 5.33 17.98
CA VAL A 127 -5.19 4.56 19.25
C VAL A 127 -5.85 5.35 20.37
N PHE A 128 -5.61 6.66 20.45
CA PHE A 128 -6.23 7.53 21.44
C PHE A 128 -7.76 7.61 21.25
N ILE A 129 -8.21 7.80 20.00
CA ILE A 129 -9.63 7.78 19.64
C ILE A 129 -10.25 6.42 19.98
N LEU A 130 -9.59 5.31 19.59
CA LEU A 130 -10.05 3.95 19.88
C LEU A 130 -10.25 3.74 21.38
N LEU A 131 -9.28 4.18 22.19
CA LEU A 131 -9.34 4.07 23.65
C LEU A 131 -10.54 4.84 24.21
N ILE A 132 -10.71 6.10 23.83
CA ILE A 132 -11.83 6.93 24.31
C ILE A 132 -13.16 6.33 23.85
N LEU A 133 -13.28 5.98 22.58
CA LEU A 133 -14.49 5.43 21.99
C LEU A 133 -14.89 4.12 22.66
N SER A 134 -13.94 3.21 22.88
CA SER A 134 -14.15 1.93 23.54
C SER A 134 -14.56 2.10 25.01
N VAL A 135 -13.93 3.03 25.74
CA VAL A 135 -14.33 3.36 27.12
C VAL A 135 -15.76 3.92 27.16
N VAL A 136 -16.14 4.77 26.22
CA VAL A 136 -17.50 5.33 26.16
C VAL A 136 -18.53 4.27 25.76
N ALA A 137 -18.20 3.41 24.80
CA ALA A 137 -19.08 2.37 24.26
C ALA A 137 -19.29 1.20 25.23
N HIS A 138 -18.20 0.66 25.79
CA HIS A 138 -18.22 -0.55 26.61
C HIS A 138 -18.09 -0.29 28.13
N LYS A 139 -17.91 0.98 28.54
CA LYS A 139 -17.88 1.42 29.95
C LYS A 139 -16.85 0.63 30.77
N LYS A 140 -17.33 -0.26 31.66
CA LYS A 140 -16.48 -1.07 32.56
C LYS A 140 -15.57 -2.03 31.81
N GLN A 141 -15.97 -2.49 30.61
CA GLN A 141 -15.17 -3.37 29.75
C GLN A 141 -14.35 -2.59 28.70
N GLY A 142 -14.34 -1.26 28.76
CA GLY A 142 -13.69 -0.42 27.76
C GLY A 142 -12.22 -0.73 27.53
N LEU A 143 -11.43 -0.86 28.60
CA LEU A 143 -10.00 -1.16 28.49
C LEU A 143 -9.75 -2.57 27.91
N GLU A 144 -10.51 -3.57 28.35
CA GLU A 144 -10.44 -4.94 27.83
C GLU A 144 -10.78 -4.99 26.34
N LYS A 145 -11.83 -4.28 25.93
CA LYS A 145 -12.23 -4.16 24.52
C LYS A 145 -11.20 -3.40 23.69
N THR A 146 -10.59 -2.34 24.22
CA THR A 146 -9.48 -1.64 23.55
C THR A 146 -8.33 -2.60 23.28
N THR A 147 -7.93 -3.41 24.27
CA THR A 147 -6.88 -4.43 24.10
C THR A 147 -7.28 -5.48 23.06
N SER A 148 -8.51 -5.96 23.10
CA SER A 148 -9.02 -6.91 22.11
C SER A 148 -8.96 -6.33 20.68
N TYR A 149 -9.47 -5.11 20.46
CA TYR A 149 -9.38 -4.44 19.16
C TYR A 149 -7.94 -4.20 18.71
N LEU A 150 -7.04 -3.81 19.62
CA LEU A 150 -5.61 -3.68 19.33
C LEU A 150 -4.99 -5.02 18.89
N ILE A 151 -5.29 -6.12 19.60
CA ILE A 151 -4.79 -7.46 19.24
C ILE A 151 -5.34 -7.89 17.89
N HIS A 152 -6.63 -7.67 17.61
CA HIS A 152 -7.22 -7.98 16.30
C HIS A 152 -6.57 -7.17 15.18
N GLY A 153 -6.39 -5.86 15.37
CA GLY A 153 -5.70 -5.01 14.40
C GLY A 153 -4.23 -5.43 14.17
N PHE A 154 -3.53 -5.81 15.24
CA PHE A 154 -2.16 -6.30 15.17
C PHE A 154 -2.07 -7.64 14.43
N GLN A 155 -2.94 -8.61 14.74
CA GLN A 155 -3.02 -9.89 14.04
C GLN A 155 -3.35 -9.71 12.56
N PHE A 156 -4.28 -8.79 12.25
CA PHE A 156 -4.60 -8.42 10.87
C PHE A 156 -3.37 -7.84 10.17
N GLY A 157 -2.65 -6.92 10.80
CA GLY A 157 -1.39 -6.38 10.28
C GLY A 157 -0.37 -7.47 9.96
N PHE A 158 -0.12 -8.39 10.89
CA PHE A 158 0.80 -9.52 10.66
C PHE A 158 0.33 -10.47 9.57
N LYS A 159 -0.98 -10.71 9.44
CA LYS A 159 -1.54 -11.52 8.36
C LYS A 159 -1.30 -10.86 7.00
N VAL A 160 -1.51 -9.54 6.91
CA VAL A 160 -1.35 -8.77 5.67
C VAL A 160 0.13 -8.60 5.29
N PHE A 161 1.01 -8.36 6.26
CA PHE A 161 2.45 -8.16 6.03
C PHE A 161 3.29 -9.45 6.11
N GLY A 162 2.70 -10.59 6.50
CA GLY A 162 3.40 -11.86 6.63
C GLY A 162 4.22 -12.25 5.39
N PRO A 163 3.66 -12.17 4.16
CA PRO A 163 4.41 -12.44 2.93
C PRO A 163 5.55 -11.44 2.66
N VAL A 164 5.42 -10.20 3.15
CA VAL A 164 6.41 -9.13 2.93
C VAL A 164 7.72 -9.46 3.65
N ILE A 165 7.67 -10.07 4.83
CA ILE A 165 8.86 -10.37 5.66
C ILE A 165 9.90 -11.24 4.93
N PRO A 166 9.58 -12.46 4.42
CA PRO A 166 10.56 -13.28 3.73
C PRO A 166 11.04 -12.67 2.41
N ILE A 167 10.17 -11.95 1.68
CA ILE A 167 10.54 -11.26 0.44
C ILE A 167 11.57 -10.15 0.75
N ALA A 168 11.23 -9.24 1.66
CA ALA A 168 12.12 -8.16 2.06
C ALA A 168 13.43 -8.72 2.64
N ALA A 169 13.38 -9.80 3.43
CA ALA A 169 14.57 -10.45 3.96
C ALA A 169 15.47 -11.03 2.86
N PHE A 170 14.90 -11.70 1.84
CA PHE A 170 15.65 -12.24 0.71
C PHE A 170 16.38 -11.14 -0.07
N PHE A 171 15.66 -10.08 -0.44
CA PHE A 171 16.24 -8.99 -1.22
C PHE A 171 17.21 -8.14 -0.41
N TYR A 172 16.90 -7.82 0.84
CA TYR A 172 17.81 -7.09 1.73
C TYR A 172 19.09 -7.88 1.99
N LEU A 173 18.99 -9.18 2.30
CA LEU A 173 20.16 -10.04 2.47
C LEU A 173 20.93 -10.23 1.16
N GLY A 174 20.26 -10.19 0.02
CA GLY A 174 20.87 -10.27 -1.30
C GLY A 174 21.55 -9.00 -1.80
N ASP A 175 21.40 -7.88 -1.09
CA ASP A 175 21.99 -6.57 -1.37
C ASP A 175 22.94 -6.17 -0.23
N SER A 176 22.76 -4.99 0.38
CA SER A 176 23.59 -4.42 1.44
C SER A 176 23.51 -5.18 2.76
N GLY A 177 22.49 -6.03 2.94
CA GLY A 177 22.39 -6.92 4.10
C GLY A 177 23.46 -8.01 4.10
N PHE A 178 23.92 -8.47 2.93
CA PHE A 178 24.96 -9.50 2.84
C PHE A 178 26.25 -9.05 3.52
N THR A 179 26.75 -7.88 3.13
CA THR A 179 28.02 -7.34 3.63
C THR A 179 27.93 -6.97 5.10
N LYS A 180 26.76 -6.50 5.58
CA LYS A 180 26.53 -6.17 6.98
C LYS A 180 26.44 -7.38 7.92
N ILE A 181 25.84 -8.48 7.46
CA ILE A 181 25.54 -9.66 8.30
C ILE A 181 26.60 -10.74 8.13
N ILE A 182 26.96 -11.06 6.89
CA ILE A 182 27.90 -12.13 6.56
C ILE A 182 29.33 -11.59 6.50
N GLY A 183 29.53 -10.42 5.89
CA GLY A 183 30.84 -9.79 5.72
C GLY A 183 31.22 -9.60 4.25
N ASP A 184 32.41 -9.05 4.02
CA ASP A 184 32.91 -8.72 2.68
C ASP A 184 33.55 -9.95 2.00
N PHE A 185 32.69 -10.88 1.59
CA PHE A 185 33.08 -12.11 0.89
C PHE A 185 32.71 -12.10 -0.60
N LEU A 186 32.03 -11.05 -1.06
CA LEU A 186 31.68 -10.90 -2.46
C LEU A 186 32.90 -10.41 -3.25
N PRO A 187 33.01 -10.75 -4.55
CA PRO A 187 34.04 -10.17 -5.41
C PRO A 187 33.97 -8.64 -5.41
N ASN A 188 35.09 -7.95 -5.52
CA ASN A 188 35.15 -6.46 -5.56
C ASN A 188 34.30 -5.83 -6.67
N ALA A 189 33.95 -6.60 -7.71
CA ALA A 189 33.11 -6.16 -8.82
C ALA A 189 31.61 -6.42 -8.59
N SER A 190 31.24 -7.06 -7.48
CA SER A 190 29.85 -7.37 -7.13
C SER A 190 29.13 -6.13 -6.62
N HIS A 191 27.88 -5.98 -7.04
CA HIS A 191 26.97 -4.96 -6.53
C HIS A 191 25.91 -5.55 -5.58
N GLY A 192 26.17 -6.74 -5.04
CA GLY A 192 25.22 -7.54 -4.27
C GLY A 192 24.67 -8.70 -5.11
N ILE A 193 24.44 -9.86 -4.48
CA ILE A 193 24.05 -11.11 -5.15
C ILE A 193 22.82 -10.92 -6.04
N VAL A 194 21.80 -10.22 -5.54
CA VAL A 194 20.56 -10.04 -6.30
C VAL A 194 20.78 -9.08 -7.46
N ASN A 195 21.51 -7.98 -7.27
CA ASN A 195 21.82 -7.05 -8.36
C ASN A 195 22.66 -7.73 -9.46
N ASP A 196 23.64 -8.54 -9.07
CA ASP A 196 24.47 -9.31 -10.00
C ASP A 196 23.64 -10.33 -10.79
N LEU A 197 22.64 -10.97 -10.14
CA LEU A 197 21.68 -11.82 -10.83
C LEU A 197 20.89 -11.04 -11.89
N GLY A 198 20.54 -9.78 -11.61
CA GLY A 198 19.84 -8.91 -12.57
C GLY A 198 20.67 -8.61 -13.80
N VAL A 199 21.95 -8.24 -13.60
CA VAL A 199 22.90 -8.03 -14.69
C VAL A 199 23.11 -9.32 -15.49
N GLY A 200 23.23 -10.46 -14.80
CA GLY A 200 23.30 -11.78 -15.43
C GLY A 200 22.07 -12.11 -16.27
N LEU A 201 20.86 -11.88 -15.75
CA LEU A 201 19.60 -12.08 -16.47
C LEU A 201 19.50 -11.17 -17.70
N ALA A 202 19.94 -9.92 -17.60
CA ALA A 202 19.93 -8.97 -18.71
C ALA A 202 20.86 -9.36 -19.86
N SER A 203 21.89 -10.18 -19.58
CA SER A 203 22.78 -10.73 -20.61
C SER A 203 22.15 -11.88 -21.42
N VAL A 204 21.11 -12.53 -20.87
CA VAL A 204 20.44 -13.69 -21.48
C VAL A 204 19.07 -13.31 -22.06
N VAL A 205 18.35 -12.41 -21.39
CA VAL A 205 17.05 -11.91 -21.81
C VAL A 205 17.21 -10.43 -22.19
N PRO A 206 16.84 -10.01 -23.41
CA PRO A 206 16.89 -8.60 -23.79
C PRO A 206 15.90 -7.81 -22.92
N LEU A 207 16.40 -7.24 -21.83
CA LEU A 207 15.60 -6.49 -20.87
C LEU A 207 15.40 -5.06 -21.41
N THR A 208 14.42 -4.86 -22.30
CA THR A 208 14.06 -3.51 -22.76
C THR A 208 13.21 -2.78 -21.74
N LYS A 209 13.11 -1.44 -21.88
CA LYS A 209 12.30 -0.60 -20.99
C LYS A 209 10.83 -1.03 -20.96
N GLU A 210 10.32 -1.45 -22.11
CA GLU A 210 8.94 -1.90 -22.30
C GLU A 210 8.71 -3.25 -21.60
N ILE A 211 9.65 -4.19 -21.75
CA ILE A 211 9.57 -5.51 -21.10
C ILE A 211 9.64 -5.36 -19.57
N ALA A 212 10.56 -4.52 -19.07
CA ALA A 212 10.67 -4.27 -17.64
C ALA A 212 9.39 -3.63 -17.07
N ALA A 213 8.83 -2.63 -17.76
CA ALA A 213 7.58 -1.98 -17.33
C ALA A 213 6.41 -2.97 -17.29
N VAL A 214 6.21 -3.75 -18.36
CA VAL A 214 5.13 -4.76 -18.42
C VAL A 214 5.32 -5.83 -17.35
N THR A 215 6.53 -6.37 -17.21
CA THR A 215 6.84 -7.40 -16.21
C THR A 215 6.56 -6.88 -14.81
N LEU A 216 6.96 -5.64 -14.52
CA LEU A 216 6.80 -5.08 -13.19
C LEU A 216 5.34 -4.72 -12.86
N SER A 217 4.58 -4.26 -13.85
CA SER A 217 3.13 -4.14 -13.71
C SER A 217 2.48 -5.50 -13.45
N VAL A 218 2.90 -6.57 -14.14
CA VAL A 218 2.39 -7.93 -13.90
C VAL A 218 2.76 -8.43 -12.50
N VAL A 219 3.98 -8.21 -12.03
CA VAL A 219 4.41 -8.56 -10.67
C VAL A 219 3.56 -7.82 -9.64
N GLY A 220 3.39 -6.51 -9.78
CA GLY A 220 2.52 -5.71 -8.92
C GLY A 220 1.07 -6.21 -8.96
N ALA A 221 0.56 -6.53 -10.14
CA ALA A 221 -0.78 -7.07 -10.32
C ALA A 221 -0.99 -8.38 -9.58
N ILE A 222 -0.14 -9.38 -9.84
CA ILE A 222 -0.26 -10.71 -9.25
C ILE A 222 -0.18 -10.63 -7.73
N THR A 223 0.76 -9.87 -7.20
CA THR A 223 0.93 -9.72 -5.75
C THR A 223 -0.20 -8.93 -5.08
N GLY A 224 -0.87 -8.05 -5.83
CA GLY A 224 -2.07 -7.36 -5.36
C GLY A 224 -3.32 -8.25 -5.36
N LEU A 225 -3.39 -9.32 -6.17
CA LEU A 225 -4.59 -10.17 -6.27
C LEU A 225 -4.97 -10.84 -4.94
N ASP A 226 -4.03 -10.99 -4.02
CA ASP A 226 -4.26 -11.52 -2.68
C ASP A 226 -5.11 -10.57 -1.79
N GLY A 227 -5.55 -9.42 -2.32
CA GLY A 227 -6.46 -8.48 -1.66
C GLY A 227 -5.77 -7.48 -0.73
N SER A 228 -4.44 -7.38 -0.81
CA SER A 228 -3.67 -6.34 -0.14
C SER A 228 -2.85 -5.54 -1.14
N GLY A 229 -3.01 -4.21 -1.11
CA GLY A 229 -2.18 -3.31 -1.90
C GLY A 229 -0.73 -3.18 -1.40
N PHE A 230 -0.42 -3.72 -0.21
CA PHE A 230 0.89 -3.60 0.45
C PHE A 230 1.71 -4.89 0.45
N SER A 231 1.11 -6.04 0.15
CA SER A 231 1.81 -7.34 0.12
C SER A 231 2.90 -7.40 -0.94
N GLY A 232 2.66 -6.76 -2.09
CA GLY A 232 3.50 -6.83 -3.28
C GLY A 232 4.56 -5.74 -3.42
N ILE A 233 4.42 -4.64 -2.68
CA ILE A 233 5.18 -3.41 -2.99
C ILE A 233 6.68 -3.55 -2.69
N SER A 234 7.05 -4.37 -1.70
CA SER A 234 8.47 -4.66 -1.44
C SER A 234 9.08 -5.52 -2.55
N LEU A 235 8.36 -6.51 -3.08
CA LEU A 235 8.83 -7.27 -4.25
C LEU A 235 8.96 -6.35 -5.47
N ALA A 236 7.96 -5.50 -5.69
CA ALA A 236 7.96 -4.54 -6.78
C ALA A 236 9.14 -3.56 -6.70
N GLY A 237 9.48 -3.06 -5.51
CA GLY A 237 10.64 -2.20 -5.33
C GLY A 237 11.96 -2.90 -5.64
N SER A 238 12.17 -4.10 -5.10
CA SER A 238 13.42 -4.82 -5.35
C SER A 238 13.58 -5.26 -6.81
N VAL A 239 12.51 -5.72 -7.47
CA VAL A 239 12.53 -6.03 -8.91
C VAL A 239 12.69 -4.76 -9.75
N GLY A 240 12.09 -3.65 -9.33
CA GLY A 240 12.27 -2.34 -9.98
C GLY A 240 13.71 -1.87 -9.97
N SER A 241 14.39 -2.00 -8.83
CA SER A 241 15.83 -1.71 -8.69
C SER A 241 16.68 -2.63 -9.57
N LEU A 242 16.41 -3.93 -9.52
CA LEU A 242 17.07 -4.94 -10.35
C LEU A 242 17.02 -4.60 -11.85
N PHE A 243 15.82 -4.32 -12.36
CA PHE A 243 15.61 -4.02 -13.77
C PHE A 243 16.16 -2.65 -14.16
N GLY A 244 16.03 -1.66 -13.29
CA GLY A 244 16.60 -0.33 -13.51
C GLY A 244 18.13 -0.38 -13.61
N ASN A 245 18.78 -1.16 -12.75
CA ASN A 245 20.24 -1.36 -12.78
C ASN A 245 20.68 -2.10 -14.05
N ALA A 246 19.94 -3.14 -14.45
CA ALA A 246 20.19 -3.88 -15.69
C ALA A 246 20.04 -3.01 -16.96
N ILE A 247 19.05 -2.12 -17.01
CA ILE A 247 18.82 -1.18 -18.12
C ILE A 247 19.78 0.02 -18.06
N GLY A 248 20.31 0.32 -16.87
CA GLY A 248 21.13 1.50 -16.58
C GLY A 248 20.34 2.79 -16.33
N SER A 249 19.01 2.73 -16.19
CA SER A 249 18.15 3.88 -15.86
C SER A 249 16.75 3.47 -15.41
N GLY A 250 16.05 4.37 -14.70
CA GLY A 250 14.61 4.26 -14.44
C GLY A 250 14.22 3.35 -13.26
N ALA A 251 15.15 3.04 -12.36
CA ALA A 251 14.88 2.23 -11.16
C ALA A 251 13.75 2.84 -10.30
N ASP A 252 13.74 4.16 -10.15
CA ASP A 252 12.70 4.96 -9.47
C ASP A 252 11.32 4.83 -10.13
N THR A 253 11.28 4.96 -11.45
CA THR A 253 10.05 4.91 -12.26
C THR A 253 9.46 3.50 -12.28
N LEU A 254 10.31 2.49 -12.42
CA LEU A 254 9.91 1.09 -12.34
C LEU A 254 9.38 0.78 -10.94
N THR A 255 10.12 1.14 -9.89
CA THR A 255 9.70 0.99 -8.49
C THR A 255 8.32 1.62 -8.25
N ALA A 256 8.11 2.86 -8.71
CA ALA A 256 6.83 3.56 -8.60
C ALA A 256 5.71 2.85 -9.40
N LEU A 257 5.99 2.38 -10.61
CA LEU A 257 5.03 1.66 -11.46
C LEU A 257 4.54 0.38 -10.78
N GLY A 258 5.46 -0.40 -10.22
CA GLY A 258 5.14 -1.63 -9.51
C GLY A 258 4.29 -1.38 -8.26
N GLN A 259 4.63 -0.34 -7.47
CA GLN A 259 3.84 0.10 -6.32
C GLN A 259 2.41 0.47 -6.74
N ILE A 260 2.26 1.35 -7.74
CA ILE A 260 0.96 1.79 -8.23
C ILE A 260 0.14 0.60 -8.68
N THR A 261 0.73 -0.33 -9.44
CA THR A 261 -0.02 -1.48 -9.95
C THR A 261 -0.48 -2.40 -8.82
N ALA A 262 0.37 -2.67 -7.82
CA ALA A 262 0.01 -3.46 -6.64
C ALA A 262 -1.10 -2.80 -5.81
N ILE A 263 -1.01 -1.49 -5.57
CA ILE A 263 -2.03 -0.74 -4.81
C ILE A 263 -3.36 -0.71 -5.54
N TRP A 264 -3.37 -0.46 -6.84
CA TRP A 264 -4.61 -0.42 -7.57
C TRP A 264 -5.29 -1.80 -7.55
N ILE A 265 -4.55 -2.87 -7.76
CA ILE A 265 -5.15 -4.20 -7.82
C ILE A 265 -5.52 -4.72 -6.42
N GLY A 266 -4.61 -4.64 -5.45
CA GLY A 266 -4.82 -5.17 -4.10
C GLY A 266 -5.46 -4.20 -3.11
N GLY A 267 -5.47 -2.91 -3.37
CA GLY A 267 -6.11 -1.91 -2.51
C GLY A 267 -7.64 -1.96 -2.54
N GLY A 268 -8.24 -2.74 -3.46
CA GLY A 268 -9.68 -2.87 -3.61
C GLY A 268 -10.28 -2.02 -4.74
N THR A 269 -9.48 -1.62 -5.75
CA THR A 269 -10.07 -1.07 -6.99
C THR A 269 -10.69 -2.17 -7.87
N LEU A 270 -10.10 -3.36 -7.81
CA LEU A 270 -10.71 -4.59 -8.31
C LEU A 270 -11.36 -5.33 -7.14
N THR A 271 -12.64 -5.68 -7.27
CA THR A 271 -13.29 -6.61 -6.34
C THR A 271 -12.73 -8.01 -6.58
N HIS A 272 -12.58 -8.81 -5.52
CA HIS A 272 -12.17 -10.21 -5.65
C HIS A 272 -12.95 -10.88 -6.79
N ILE A 273 -12.21 -11.49 -7.72
CA ILE A 273 -12.75 -12.49 -8.65
C ILE A 273 -13.08 -13.71 -7.78
N LYS A 274 -14.20 -13.65 -7.06
CA LYS A 274 -14.87 -14.83 -6.53
C LYS A 274 -15.71 -15.31 -7.69
N ASP A 275 -15.13 -16.19 -8.50
CA ASP A 275 -15.76 -17.10 -9.47
C ASP A 275 -14.74 -17.45 -10.58
N MET A 276 -13.68 -18.18 -10.20
CA MET A 276 -12.98 -19.13 -11.07
C MET A 276 -12.72 -20.41 -10.30
#